data_AF-A0A1B6G6Z3-F1
#
_entry.id   AF-A0A1B6G6Z3-F1
#
_cell.length_a   1.000
_cell.length_b   1.000
_cell.length_c   1.000
_cell.angle_alpha   90.00
_cell.angle_beta   90.00
_cell.angle_gamma   90.00
#
_symmetry.space_group_name_H-M   'P 1'
#
loop_
_entity.id
_entity.type
_entity.pdbx_description
1 polymer ?
#
loop_
_entity_poly.entity_id
_entity_poly.type
_entity_poly.pdbx_seq_one_letter_code
_entity_poly.pdbx_strand_id
1 'polypeptide(L)'
;FIMFGYGGHIPSLYSMSVQTFVDLNHFEVTYVQNLPDIVKEDVLNHALRNGKAQKFISSFLHRNIKNLHINESTISNDDLHNISRCNKIRSLQMNPPTQQQFDHCTLALKELFTSLPQLVKL
;
A
#
# COMPACT_ATOMS: atom_id res chain seq x y z
N PHE A 1 -19.81 -4.09 39.87
CA PHE A 1 -19.70 -2.78 39.18
C PHE A 1 -19.26 -3.04 37.75
N ILE A 2 -20.18 -2.75 36.83
CA ILE A 2 -20.10 -2.62 35.36
C ILE A 2 -19.23 -3.64 34.60
N MET A 3 -19.89 -4.73 34.16
CA MET A 3 -19.50 -5.48 32.96
C MET A 3 -19.72 -4.59 31.73
N PHE A 4 -18.63 -4.14 31.09
CA PHE A 4 -18.70 -3.70 29.71
C PHE A 4 -18.64 -4.93 28.81
N GLY A 5 -19.81 -5.39 28.40
CA GLY A 5 -19.96 -6.31 27.27
C GLY A 5 -19.54 -5.60 25.99
N TYR A 6 -18.26 -5.63 25.67
CA TYR A 6 -17.82 -5.46 24.29
C TYR A 6 -18.08 -6.77 23.57
N GLY A 7 -19.08 -6.80 22.70
CA GLY A 7 -19.11 -7.72 21.55
C GLY A 7 -17.99 -7.42 20.57
N GLY A 8 -16.78 -7.18 21.08
CA GLY A 8 -15.59 -6.85 20.33
C GLY A 8 -15.01 -8.14 19.80
N HIS A 9 -14.98 -8.27 18.48
CA HIS A 9 -14.22 -9.31 17.83
C HIS A 9 -12.80 -9.25 18.37
N ILE A 10 -12.36 -10.27 19.14
CA ILE A 10 -10.98 -10.34 19.61
C ILE A 10 -10.11 -10.34 18.35
N PRO A 11 -9.21 -9.36 18.18
CA PRO A 11 -8.34 -9.33 17.01
C PRO A 11 -7.48 -10.60 17.03
N SER A 12 -7.36 -11.27 15.89
CA SER A 12 -6.45 -12.42 15.79
C SER A 12 -5.02 -11.95 16.13
N LEU A 13 -4.19 -12.86 16.66
CA LEU A 13 -2.77 -12.57 16.89
C LEU A 13 -2.10 -11.99 15.65
N TYR A 14 -2.47 -12.49 14.46
CA TYR A 14 -2.03 -11.97 13.18
C TYR A 14 -2.37 -10.48 12.99
N SER A 15 -3.64 -10.10 13.19
CA SER A 15 -4.06 -8.71 13.05
C SER A 15 -3.38 -7.79 14.07
N MET A 16 -3.15 -8.27 15.30
CA MET A 16 -2.39 -7.53 16.31
C MET A 16 -0.92 -7.36 15.92
N SER A 17 -0.30 -8.39 15.32
CA SER A 17 1.08 -8.31 14.83
C SER A 17 1.21 -7.31 13.69
N VAL A 18 0.30 -7.32 12.71
CA VAL A 18 0.28 -6.33 11.61
C VAL A 18 0.06 -4.91 12.14
N GLN A 19 -0.88 -4.72 13.08
CA GLN A 19 -1.11 -3.42 13.73
C GLN A 19 0.16 -2.93 14.44
N THR A 20 0.74 -3.76 15.31
CA THR A 20 1.95 -3.43 16.08
C THR A 20 3.09 -3.08 15.14
N PHE A 21 3.23 -3.85 14.07
CA PHE A 21 4.23 -3.63 13.04
C PHE A 21 4.10 -2.24 12.39
N VAL A 22 2.89 -1.88 11.98
CA VAL A 22 2.59 -0.57 11.41
C VAL A 22 2.78 0.55 12.43
N ASP A 23 2.51 0.28 13.71
CA ASP A 23 2.69 1.26 14.78
C ASP A 23 4.13 1.56 15.10
N LEU A 24 5.01 0.56 15.00
CA LEU A 24 6.45 0.75 15.12
C LEU A 24 7.02 1.58 13.96
N ASN A 25 6.34 1.64 12.80
CA ASN A 25 6.72 2.50 11.66
C ASN A 25 8.14 2.26 11.12
N HIS A 26 8.71 1.07 11.33
CA HIS A 26 10.07 0.71 10.92
C HIS A 26 10.10 0.09 9.51
N PHE A 27 9.55 0.77 8.51
CA PHE A 27 9.35 0.21 7.17
C PHE A 27 10.62 0.19 6.28
N GLU A 28 11.68 0.87 6.69
CA GLU A 28 12.96 1.00 5.96
C GLU A 28 13.84 -0.25 6.01
N VAL A 29 13.44 -1.27 6.76
CA VAL A 29 14.34 -2.36 7.13
C VAL A 29 14.23 -3.53 6.15
N THR A 30 15.37 -4.15 5.85
CA THR A 30 15.52 -5.30 4.95
C THR A 30 14.56 -6.47 5.25
N TYR A 31 14.09 -6.61 6.48
CA TYR A 31 13.15 -7.67 6.82
C TYR A 31 11.79 -7.49 6.10
N VAL A 32 11.37 -6.26 5.76
CA VAL A 32 10.11 -6.02 5.02
C VAL A 32 10.16 -6.71 3.67
N GLN A 33 11.33 -6.71 3.02
CA GLN A 33 11.53 -7.38 1.74
C GLN A 33 11.39 -8.90 1.84
N ASN A 34 11.63 -9.48 3.02
CA ASN A 34 11.53 -10.92 3.27
C ASN A 34 10.14 -11.38 3.73
N LEU A 35 9.22 -10.44 3.98
CA LEU A 35 7.85 -10.81 4.33
C LEU A 35 7.16 -11.52 3.15
N PRO A 36 6.31 -12.52 3.44
CA PRO A 36 5.44 -13.10 2.42
C PRO A 36 4.59 -12.02 1.75
N ASP A 37 4.36 -12.17 0.45
CA ASP A 37 3.58 -11.23 -0.37
C ASP A 37 2.25 -10.84 0.29
N ILE A 38 1.48 -11.81 0.78
CA ILE A 38 0.20 -11.56 1.45
C ILE A 38 0.34 -10.68 2.72
N VAL A 39 1.44 -10.83 3.46
CA VAL A 39 1.71 -10.03 4.67
C VAL A 39 2.14 -8.62 4.26
N LYS A 40 2.92 -8.47 3.18
CA LYS A 40 3.27 -7.14 2.64
C LYS A 40 2.02 -6.37 2.23
N GLU A 41 1.08 -7.03 1.54
CA GLU A 41 -0.18 -6.42 1.13
C GLU A 41 -1.01 -5.98 2.36
N ASP A 42 -1.15 -6.84 3.37
CA ASP A 42 -1.89 -6.51 4.59
C ASP A 42 -1.26 -5.35 5.37
N VAL A 43 0.07 -5.37 5.52
CA VAL A 43 0.82 -4.28 6.17
C VAL A 43 0.68 -2.97 5.39
N LEU A 44 0.83 -3.00 4.07
CA LEU A 44 0.69 -1.82 3.21
C LEU A 44 -0.70 -1.23 3.33
N ASN A 45 -1.75 -2.04 3.20
CA ASN A 45 -3.14 -1.61 3.34
C ASN A 45 -3.40 -0.97 4.70
N HIS A 46 -2.87 -1.57 5.77
CA HIS A 46 -3.05 -1.07 7.12
C HIS A 46 -2.26 0.21 7.38
N ALA A 47 -1.03 0.30 6.86
CA ALA A 47 -0.19 1.49 6.95
C ALA A 47 -0.76 2.66 6.13
N LEU A 48 -1.37 2.41 4.97
CA LEU A 48 -2.05 3.43 4.16
C LEU A 48 -3.27 3.99 4.89
N ARG A 49 -4.12 3.13 5.48
CA ARG A 49 -5.28 3.55 6.29
C ARG A 49 -4.89 4.43 7.48
N ASN A 50 -3.70 4.21 8.03
CA ASN A 50 -3.17 4.99 9.15
C ASN A 50 -2.32 6.19 8.72
N GLY A 51 -2.19 6.47 7.41
CA GLY A 51 -1.37 7.58 6.90
C GLY A 51 0.14 7.41 7.11
N LYS A 52 0.62 6.18 7.35
CA LYS A 52 2.03 5.88 7.68
C LYS A 52 2.86 5.36 6.50
N ALA A 53 2.22 4.89 5.43
CA ALA A 53 2.91 4.26 4.29
C ALA A 53 3.41 5.22 3.20
N GLN A 54 3.11 6.52 3.30
CA GLN A 54 3.23 7.46 2.17
C GLN A 54 4.64 7.51 1.56
N LYS A 55 5.70 7.34 2.38
CA LYS A 55 7.10 7.36 1.92
C LYS A 55 7.69 5.97 1.64
N PHE A 56 6.93 4.91 1.88
CA PHE A 56 7.44 3.54 1.93
C PHE A 56 6.66 2.57 1.04
N ILE A 57 5.81 3.08 0.14
CA ILE A 57 4.99 2.26 -0.78
C ILE A 57 5.89 1.26 -1.51
N SER A 58 7.01 1.73 -2.06
CA SER A 58 7.98 0.91 -2.80
C SER A 58 8.52 -0.29 -2.01
N SER A 59 8.69 -0.18 -0.68
CA SER A 59 9.16 -1.28 0.18
C SER A 59 8.19 -2.46 0.25
N PHE A 60 6.90 -2.22 -0.01
CA PHE A 60 5.85 -3.24 0.03
C PHE A 60 5.44 -3.74 -1.35
N LEU A 61 5.94 -3.12 -2.43
CA LEU A 61 5.61 -3.57 -3.78
C LEU A 61 6.23 -4.93 -4.09
N HIS A 62 5.45 -5.80 -4.72
CA HIS A 62 5.90 -7.08 -5.24
C HIS A 62 5.17 -7.42 -6.54
N ARG A 63 5.77 -8.29 -7.36
CA ARG A 63 5.28 -8.60 -8.71
C ARG A 63 3.90 -9.27 -8.76
N ASN A 64 3.40 -9.76 -7.62
CA ASN A 64 2.14 -10.49 -7.55
C ASN A 64 0.94 -9.64 -7.15
N ILE A 65 1.13 -8.35 -6.84
CA ILE A 65 0.04 -7.45 -6.48
C ILE A 65 -1.01 -7.41 -7.60
N LYS A 66 -2.27 -7.64 -7.23
CA LYS A 66 -3.43 -7.55 -8.13
C LYS A 66 -4.26 -6.28 -7.89
N ASN A 67 -4.34 -5.83 -6.65
CA ASN A 67 -5.11 -4.66 -6.26
C ASN A 67 -4.19 -3.74 -5.47
N LEU A 68 -4.01 -2.51 -5.94
CA LEU A 68 -3.18 -1.50 -5.28
C LEU A 68 -4.00 -0.24 -5.07
N HIS A 69 -4.34 0.06 -3.81
CA HIS A 69 -5.13 1.24 -3.43
C HIS A 69 -4.29 2.16 -2.56
N ILE A 70 -3.62 3.13 -3.18
CA ILE A 70 -2.68 4.08 -2.56
C ILE A 70 -3.24 5.51 -2.59
N ASN A 71 -4.55 5.65 -2.37
CA ASN A 71 -5.20 6.95 -2.26
C ASN A 71 -4.62 7.75 -1.07
N GLU A 72 -4.75 9.07 -1.14
CA GLU A 72 -4.30 10.02 -0.10
C GLU A 72 -2.80 9.87 0.23
N SER A 73 -2.01 9.36 -0.72
CA SER A 73 -0.57 9.22 -0.61
C SER A 73 0.14 10.17 -1.58
N THR A 74 1.26 10.73 -1.13
CA THR A 74 2.16 11.46 -2.03
C THR A 74 2.97 10.44 -2.81
N ILE A 75 2.66 10.31 -4.09
CA ILE A 75 3.30 9.34 -4.99
C ILE A 75 4.38 10.11 -5.77
N SER A 76 5.59 9.58 -5.83
CA SER A 76 6.67 10.14 -6.65
C SER A 76 6.72 9.49 -8.03
N ASN A 77 7.47 10.07 -8.97
CA ASN A 77 7.73 9.40 -10.27
C ASN A 77 8.47 8.06 -10.09
N ASP A 78 9.33 7.95 -9.07
CA ASP A 78 10.01 6.69 -8.74
C ASP A 78 9.02 5.63 -8.24
N ASP A 79 8.00 6.03 -7.48
CA ASP A 79 6.92 5.11 -7.08
C ASP A 79 6.13 4.63 -8.29
N LEU A 80 5.77 5.52 -9.24
CA LEU A 80 5.11 5.11 -10.48
C LEU A 80 5.97 4.11 -11.28
N HIS A 81 7.28 4.32 -11.34
CA HIS A 81 8.21 3.39 -11.98
C HIS A 81 8.30 2.04 -11.25
N ASN A 82 8.20 2.02 -9.92
CA ASN A 82 8.17 0.76 -9.18
C ASN A 82 6.82 0.04 -9.36
N ILE A 83 5.72 0.79 -9.43
CA ILE A 83 4.38 0.24 -9.70
C ILE A 83 4.31 -0.33 -11.13
N SER A 84 4.97 0.29 -12.12
CA SER A 84 5.00 -0.21 -13.50
C SER A 84 5.60 -1.62 -13.60
N ARG A 85 6.46 -2.01 -12.65
CA ARG A 85 7.04 -3.36 -12.56
C ARG A 85 6.08 -4.42 -12.02
N CYS A 86 4.92 -4.01 -11.50
CA CYS A 86 3.88 -4.88 -10.94
C CYS A 86 2.86 -5.28 -12.02
N ASN A 87 3.30 -6.05 -13.01
CA ASN A 87 2.53 -6.37 -14.23
C ASN A 87 1.24 -7.20 -14.03
N LYS A 88 0.95 -7.66 -12.80
CA LYS A 88 -0.28 -8.39 -12.46
C LYS A 88 -1.38 -7.51 -11.87
N ILE A 89 -1.16 -6.20 -11.75
CA ILE A 89 -2.18 -5.27 -11.25
C ILE A 89 -3.40 -5.27 -12.20
N ARG A 90 -4.58 -5.39 -11.58
CA ARG A 90 -5.90 -5.36 -12.21
C ARG A 90 -6.73 -4.17 -11.75
N SER A 91 -6.56 -3.76 -10.49
CA SER A 91 -7.17 -2.55 -9.93
C SER A 91 -6.08 -1.65 -9.35
N LEU A 92 -6.00 -0.42 -9.84
CA LEU A 92 -5.12 0.62 -9.32
C LEU A 92 -5.99 1.79 -8.85
N GLN A 93 -5.72 2.34 -7.67
CA GLN A 93 -6.28 3.61 -7.22
C GLN A 93 -5.17 4.44 -6.60
N MET A 94 -5.01 5.67 -7.07
CA MET A 94 -3.87 6.53 -6.71
C MET A 94 -4.27 8.00 -6.62
N ASN A 95 -5.41 8.28 -6.00
CA ASN A 95 -5.89 9.66 -5.85
C ASN A 95 -5.01 10.43 -4.86
N PRO A 96 -4.59 11.66 -5.18
CA PRO A 96 -3.76 12.47 -4.32
C PRO A 96 -4.61 12.97 -3.15
N PRO A 97 -3.97 13.42 -2.06
CA PRO A 97 -4.67 14.12 -1.00
C PRO A 97 -5.50 15.28 -1.55
N THR A 98 -6.68 15.53 -0.97
CA THR A 98 -7.65 16.58 -1.39
C THR A 98 -7.08 17.99 -1.57
N GLN A 99 -5.86 18.26 -1.10
CA GLN A 99 -5.17 19.55 -1.19
C GLN A 99 -3.88 19.53 -2.03
N GLN A 100 -3.52 18.40 -2.64
CA GLN A 100 -2.31 18.26 -3.45
C GLN A 100 -2.65 18.02 -4.92
N GLN A 101 -1.95 18.73 -5.81
CA GLN A 101 -1.98 18.43 -7.24
C GLN A 101 -1.05 17.26 -7.53
N PHE A 102 -1.36 16.50 -8.59
CA PHE A 102 -0.46 15.49 -9.10
C PHE A 102 0.82 16.15 -9.64
N ASP A 103 1.96 15.85 -9.02
CA ASP A 103 3.29 16.27 -9.50
C ASP A 103 3.99 15.12 -10.23
N HIS A 104 3.28 14.51 -11.18
CA HIS A 104 3.79 13.42 -12.00
C HIS A 104 4.12 13.90 -13.40
N CYS A 105 5.25 13.43 -13.94
CA CYS A 105 5.54 13.69 -15.34
C CYS A 105 4.65 12.79 -16.23
N THR A 106 4.16 13.34 -17.34
CA THR A 106 3.32 12.60 -18.31
C THR A 106 4.00 11.32 -18.81
N LEU A 107 5.34 11.33 -18.87
CA LEU A 107 6.13 10.18 -19.29
C LEU A 107 5.99 9.00 -18.32
N ALA A 108 6.10 9.24 -17.01
CA ALA A 108 5.97 8.19 -15.99
C ALA A 108 4.58 7.56 -15.98
N LEU A 109 3.53 8.37 -16.19
CA LEU A 109 2.15 7.84 -16.31
C LEU A 109 1.99 6.98 -17.57
N LYS A 110 2.57 7.39 -18.70
CA LYS A 110 2.54 6.61 -19.94
C LYS A 110 3.25 5.26 -19.75
N GLU A 111 4.44 5.27 -19.15
CA GLU A 111 5.19 4.06 -18.83
C GLU A 111 4.41 3.13 -17.90
N LEU A 112 3.80 3.67 -16.84
CA LEU A 112 2.93 2.93 -15.94
C LEU A 112 1.80 2.22 -16.69
N PHE A 113 0.98 2.95 -17.43
CA PHE A 113 -0.21 2.37 -18.08
C PHE A 113 0.15 1.38 -19.21
N THR A 114 1.25 1.61 -19.93
CA THR A 114 1.74 0.63 -20.92
C THR A 114 2.28 -0.66 -20.28
N SER A 115 2.74 -0.59 -19.03
CA SER A 115 3.31 -1.73 -18.31
C SER A 115 2.28 -2.56 -17.53
N LEU A 116 1.01 -2.13 -17.49
CA LEU A 116 -0.08 -2.80 -16.78
C LEU A 116 -1.13 -3.40 -17.74
N PRO A 117 -0.77 -4.47 -18.49
CA PRO A 117 -1.65 -5.04 -19.52
C PRO A 117 -2.93 -5.70 -18.97
N GLN A 118 -2.98 -5.98 -17.67
CA GLN A 118 -4.15 -6.58 -17.02
C GLN A 118 -5.03 -5.57 -16.28
N LEU A 119 -4.74 -4.26 -16.39
CA LEU A 119 -5.49 -3.23 -15.70
C LEU A 119 -6.92 -3.17 -16.25
N VAL A 120 -7.90 -3.43 -15.38
CA VAL A 120 -9.33 -3.37 -15.70
C VAL A 120 -10.06 -2.25 -14.96
N LYS A 121 -9.46 -1.71 -13.90
CA LYS A 121 -10.03 -0.64 -13.07
C LYS A 121 -8.96 0.38 -12.65
N LEU A 122 -9.24 1.65 -12.86
CA LEU A 122 -8.45 2.82 -12.46
C LEU A 122 -9.30 3.74 -11.57
#